data_AF-D2RLH7-F1
#
_entry.id   AF-D2RLH7-F1
#
_cell.length_a   1.000
_cell.length_b   1.000
_cell.length_c   1.000
_cell.angle_alpha   90.00
_cell.angle_beta   90.00
_cell.angle_gamma   90.00
#
_symmetry.space_group_name_H-M   'P 1'
#
loop_
_entity.id
_entity.type
_entity.pdbx_description
1 polymer ?
#
loop_
_entity_poly.entity_id
_entity_poly.type
_entity_poly.pdbx_seq_one_letter_code
_entity_poly.pdbx_strand_id
1 'polypeptide(L)' 'MKEKGTESLKKTTLSQEVLQAAGCPEETIRKILQEKSDRCQCRCLRQYRKELLANFYREQEKLTNVDYLLYHLEKRQ' A
#
# COMPACT_ATOMS: atom_id res chain seq x y z
N MET A 1 -11.25 40.61 11.67
CA MET A 1 -12.12 39.66 10.94
C MET A 1 -11.64 38.26 11.21
N LYS A 2 -12.57 37.36 11.55
CA LYS A 2 -12.32 35.96 11.90
C LYS A 2 -12.37 35.14 10.61
N GLU A 3 -11.33 34.37 10.32
CA GLU A 3 -11.48 33.15 9.52
C GLU A 3 -10.86 31.99 10.30
N LYS A 4 -11.72 31.35 11.08
CA LYS A 4 -11.48 30.00 11.61
C LYS A 4 -11.74 29.03 10.48
N GLY A 5 -10.67 28.69 9.75
CA GLY A 5 -10.63 27.55 8.84
C GLY A 5 -9.83 26.42 9.46
N THR A 6 -10.11 26.01 10.70
CA THR A 6 -9.72 24.67 11.15
C THR A 6 -10.65 23.70 10.45
N GLU A 7 -10.30 23.41 9.20
CA GLU A 7 -10.79 22.26 8.47
C GLU A 7 -10.47 21.06 9.36
N SER A 8 -11.50 20.60 10.05
CA SER A 8 -11.44 19.47 10.96
C SER A 8 -11.09 18.28 10.07
N LEU A 9 -9.78 18.00 9.94
CA LEU A 9 -9.30 16.73 9.41
C LEU A 9 -10.05 15.69 10.22
N LYS A 10 -11.03 15.06 9.56
CA LYS A 10 -11.73 13.90 10.11
C LYS A 10 -10.62 13.02 10.66
N LYS A 11 -10.54 12.87 11.98
CA LYS A 11 -9.62 11.92 12.60
C LYS A 11 -10.07 10.57 12.09
N THR A 12 -9.48 10.13 10.99
CA THR A 12 -9.68 8.78 10.48
C THR A 12 -9.02 7.88 11.51
N THR A 13 -9.83 7.37 12.43
CA THR A 13 -9.37 6.41 13.42
C THR A 13 -8.87 5.19 12.65
N LEU A 14 -7.56 4.95 12.67
CA LEU A 14 -6.96 3.75 12.12
C LEU A 14 -7.46 2.54 12.92
N SER A 15 -8.42 1.79 12.36
CA SER A 15 -8.92 0.55 12.93
C SER A 15 -8.26 -0.66 12.25
N GLN A 16 -8.28 -1.80 12.94
CA GLN A 16 -7.81 -3.07 12.41
C GLN A 16 -8.49 -3.43 11.08
N GLU A 17 -9.82 -3.25 10.99
CA GLU A 17 -10.61 -3.55 9.80
C GLU A 17 -10.16 -2.73 8.59
N VAL A 18 -9.88 -1.43 8.79
CA VAL A 18 -9.41 -0.53 7.71
C VAL A 18 -8.04 -0.99 7.20
N LEU A 19 -7.15 -1.40 8.11
CA LEU A 19 -5.82 -1.87 7.73
C LEU A 19 -5.87 -3.25 7.04
N GLN A 20 -6.77 -4.13 7.47
CA GLN A 20 -7.03 -5.41 6.80
C GLN A 20 -7.61 -5.20 5.40
N ALA A 21 -8.57 -4.31 5.25
CA ALA A 21 -9.14 -3.95 3.95
C ALA A 21 -8.09 -3.33 3.00
N ALA A 22 -7.08 -2.65 3.55
CA ALA A 22 -5.93 -2.15 2.81
C ALA A 22 -4.89 -3.24 2.45
N GLY A 23 -5.15 -4.50 2.81
CA GLY A 23 -4.27 -5.64 2.55
C GLY A 23 -3.06 -5.76 3.48
N CYS A 24 -3.00 -4.94 4.55
CA CYS A 24 -1.86 -4.99 5.47
C CYS A 24 -1.78 -6.37 6.12
N PRO A 25 -0.59 -7.01 6.15
CA PRO A 25 -0.44 -8.27 6.86
C PRO A 25 -0.59 -8.04 8.37
N GLU A 26 -0.99 -9.08 9.09
CA GLU A 26 -1.33 -8.99 10.50
C GLU A 26 -0.18 -8.45 11.37
N GLU A 27 1.06 -8.78 11.03
CA GLU A 27 2.25 -8.23 11.69
C GLU A 27 2.36 -6.71 11.52
N THR A 28 2.13 -6.19 10.31
CA THR A 28 2.14 -4.75 10.02
C THR A 28 0.98 -4.04 10.71
N ILE A 29 -0.20 -4.66 10.77
CA ILE A 29 -1.35 -4.13 11.49
C ILE A 29 -1.02 -3.97 12.98
N ARG A 30 -0.49 -5.02 13.61
CA ARG A 30 -0.10 -4.99 15.04
C ARG A 30 0.92 -3.88 15.31
N LYS A 31 1.93 -3.72 14.44
CA LYS A 31 2.92 -2.62 14.55
C LYS A 31 2.25 -1.25 14.49
N ILE A 32 1.37 -1.02 13.50
CA ILE A 32 0.69 0.29 13.33
C ILE A 32 -0.23 0.61 14.51
N LEU A 33 -0.98 -0.37 15.02
CA LEU A 33 -1.91 -0.16 16.14
C LEU A 33 -1.20 0.01 17.49
N GLN A 34 0.02 -0.52 17.65
CA GLN A 34 0.84 -0.30 18.85
C GLN A 34 1.49 1.08 18.89
N GLU A 35 1.69 1.73 17.74
CA GLU A 35 2.28 3.06 17.67
C GLU A 35 1.33 4.12 18.23
N LYS A 36 1.82 4.91 19.19
CA LYS A 36 1.06 5.99 19.84
C LYS A 36 1.10 7.31 19.05
N SER A 37 1.93 7.40 18.02
CA SER A 37 2.13 8.61 17.23
C SER A 37 1.68 8.42 15.79
N ASP A 38 0.81 9.33 15.33
CA ASP A 38 0.35 9.41 13.94
C ASP A 38 1.53 9.45 12.95
N ARG A 39 2.67 10.07 13.33
CA ARG A 39 3.87 10.10 12.50
C ARG A 39 4.49 8.71 12.31
N CYS A 40 4.57 7.92 13.37
CA CYS A 40 5.08 6.56 13.31
C CYS A 40 4.15 5.66 12.50
N GLN A 41 2.84 5.77 12.71
CA GLN A 41 1.83 5.06 11.92
C GLN A 41 1.94 5.40 10.43
N CYS A 42 2.06 6.69 10.09
CA CYS A 42 2.29 7.14 8.72
C CYS A 42 3.60 6.58 8.14
N ARG A 43 4.67 6.48 8.93
CA ARG A 43 5.94 5.89 8.49
C ARG A 43 5.78 4.41 8.16
N CYS A 44 5.08 3.65 9.00
CA CYS A 44 4.78 2.24 8.78
C CYS A 44 3.95 2.03 7.50
N LEU A 45 2.91 2.83 7.29
CA LEU A 45 2.09 2.76 6.06
C LEU A 45 2.88 3.13 4.80
N ARG A 46 3.77 4.13 4.87
CA ARG A 46 4.66 4.47 3.75
C ARG A 46 5.63 3.35 3.41
N GLN A 47 6.13 2.65 4.42
CA GLN A 47 7.00 1.51 4.22
C GLN A 47 6.24 0.36 3.54
N TYR A 48 5.06 0.02 4.06
CA TYR A 48 4.21 -1.00 3.46
C TYR A 48 3.81 -0.66 2.00
N ARG A 49 3.51 0.61 1.72
CA ARG A 49 3.26 1.08 0.34
C ARG A 49 4.45 0.84 -0.59
N LYS A 50 5.69 1.06 -0.12
CA LYS A 50 6.89 0.80 -0.93
C LYS A 50 7.05 -0.67 -1.25
N GLU A 51 6.79 -1.54 -0.28
CA GLU A 51 6.85 -3.00 -0.46
C GLU A 51 5.80 -3.49 -1.45
N LEU A 52 4.55 -3.00 -1.35
CA LEU A 52 3.50 -3.28 -2.32
C LEU A 52 3.90 -2.88 -3.74
N LEU A 53 4.46 -1.68 -3.92
CA LEU A 53 4.90 -1.21 -5.22
C LEU A 53 6.05 -2.05 -5.77
N ALA A 54 7.03 -2.41 -4.94
CA ALA A 54 8.14 -3.26 -5.35
C ALA A 54 7.66 -4.64 -5.81
N ASN A 55 6.72 -5.25 -5.08
CA ASN A 55 6.11 -6.51 -5.48
C ASN A 55 5.32 -6.37 -6.78
N PHE A 56 4.53 -5.31 -6.92
CA PHE A 56 3.78 -5.04 -8.14
C PHE A 56 4.68 -4.94 -9.37
N TYR A 57 5.76 -4.14 -9.30
CA TYR A 57 6.69 -4.00 -10.41
C TYR A 57 7.39 -5.32 -10.76
N ARG A 58 7.71 -6.14 -9.75
CA ARG A 58 8.29 -7.47 -9.97
C ARG A 58 7.31 -8.41 -10.67
N GLU A 59 6.05 -8.43 -10.27
CA GLU A 59 5.03 -9.24 -10.96
C GLU A 59 4.75 -8.71 -12.38
N GLN A 60 4.77 -7.39 -12.59
CA GLN A 60 4.65 -6.78 -13.90
C GLN A 60 5.81 -7.16 -14.84
N GLU A 61 7.04 -7.20 -14.34
CA GLU A 61 8.21 -7.67 -15.10
C GLU A 61 8.05 -9.14 -15.51
N LYS A 62 7.60 -10.00 -14.59
CA LYS A 62 7.33 -11.41 -14.91
C LYS A 62 6.26 -11.56 -15.98
N LEU A 63 5.16 -10.81 -15.90
CA LEU A 63 4.12 -10.82 -16.93
C LEU A 63 4.69 -10.42 -18.29
N THR A 64 5.48 -9.34 -18.33
CA THR A 64 6.13 -8.88 -19.57
C THR A 64 7.01 -9.97 -20.19
N ASN A 65 7.77 -10.70 -19.36
CA ASN A 65 8.59 -11.81 -19.82
C ASN A 65 7.75 -12.99 -20.35
N VAL A 66 6.63 -13.30 -19.70
CA VAL A 66 5.69 -14.33 -20.18
C VAL A 66 5.06 -13.92 -21.51
N ASP A 67 4.61 -12.68 -21.65
CA ASP A 67 4.03 -12.16 -22.89
C ASP A 67 5.04 -12.21 -24.04
N TYR A 68 6.30 -11.88 -23.77
CA TYR A 68 7.39 -12.01 -24.74
C TYR A 68 7.57 -13.47 -25.21
N LEU A 69 7.57 -14.42 -24.27
CA LEU A 69 7.67 -15.85 -24.61
C LEU A 69 6.47 -16.32 -25.44
N LEU A 70 5.26 -15.91 -25.07
CA LEU A 70 4.04 -16.25 -25.82
C LEU A 70 4.10 -15.72 -27.25
N TYR A 71 4.43 -14.43 -27.42
CA TYR A 71 4.58 -13.81 -28.74
C TYR A 71 5.53 -14.59 -29.66
N HIS A 72 6.66 -15.06 -29.12
CA HIS A 72 7.63 -15.82 -29.90
C HIS A 72 7.16 -17.23 -30.26
N LEU A 73 6.37 -17.87 -29.39
CA LEU A 73 5.80 -19.19 -29.67
C LEU A 73 4.65 -19.10 -30.68
N GLU A 74 3.77 -18.11 -30.52
CA GLU A 74 2.65 -17.86 -31.45
C GLU A 74 3.14 -17.47 -32.84
N LYS A 75 4.23 -16.70 -32.96
CA LYS A 75 4.84 -16.36 -34.26
C LYS A 75 5.52 -17.53 -34.99
N ARG A 76 5.80 -18.65 -34.29
CA ARG A 76 6.39 -19.85 -34.88
C ARG A 76 5.34 -20.83 -35.42
N GLN A 77 4.05 -20.59 -35.13
CA GLN A 77 2.93 -21.26 -35.78
C GLN A 77 2.56 -20.53 -37.07
#